data_AF-A0A1J4KGH8-F1
#
_entry.id   AF-A0A1J4KGH8-F1
#
_cell.length_a   1.000
_cell.length_b   1.000
_cell.length_c   1.000
_cell.angle_alpha   90.00
_cell.angle_beta   90.00
_cell.angle_gamma   90.00
#
_symmetry.space_group_name_H-M   'P 1'
#
loop_
_entity.id
_entity.type
_entity.pdbx_description
1 polymer ?
#
loop_
_entity_poly.entity_id
_entity_poly.type
_entity_poly.pdbx_seq_one_letter_code
_entity_poly.pdbx_strand_id
1 'polypeptide(L)'
;MLFSFILFFIIGFIPFVAAYFGLEITTQQTKKLLPSSLVYFSLFSIFKLFTVSALLTELQGHNIQTFIVTLVINSFEFVAFRSAYETNKVTNAEKGNTIAFWWAFLSAFLTTILSFISNSRTYEMEPHHISYAVSTLSYLFLMFAMQNFVLSIKKFTKIHQLTASQQLFVLLLGLPSALASIEPKGLFPSFVPDLLKIGSAALLWVVSKTIRNQKEEN
;
A
#
# COMPACT_ATOMS: atom_id res chain seq x y z
N MET A 1 26.12 -1.91 11.60
CA MET A 1 25.28 -0.74 11.22
C MET A 1 25.23 -0.54 9.72
N LEU A 2 26.32 -0.12 9.07
CA LEU A 2 26.34 0.14 7.62
C LEU A 2 25.94 -1.08 6.77
N PHE A 3 26.49 -2.27 7.07
CA PHE A 3 26.19 -3.50 6.33
C PHE A 3 24.71 -3.90 6.43
N SER A 4 24.15 -3.85 7.63
CA SER A 4 22.75 -4.20 7.87
C SER A 4 21.79 -3.18 7.23
N PHE A 5 22.16 -1.89 7.23
CA PHE A 5 21.46 -0.83 6.50
C PHE A 5 21.51 -1.06 4.98
N ILE A 6 22.66 -1.45 4.44
CA ILE A 6 22.83 -1.80 3.03
C ILE A 6 21.93 -3.00 2.69
N LEU A 7 21.91 -4.06 3.50
CA LEU A 7 21.02 -5.21 3.29
C LEU A 7 19.53 -4.83 3.32
N PHE A 8 19.13 -4.03 4.30
CA PHE A 8 17.77 -3.52 4.43
C PHE A 8 17.35 -2.71 3.19
N PHE A 9 18.23 -1.83 2.73
CA PHE A 9 18.01 -1.03 1.52
C PHE A 9 17.99 -1.91 0.27
N ILE A 10 18.91 -2.85 0.11
CA ILE A 10 18.98 -3.79 -1.02
C ILE A 10 17.69 -4.61 -1.11
N ILE A 11 17.28 -5.25 0.00
CA ILE A 11 16.09 -6.12 0.03
C ILE A 11 14.81 -5.31 -0.20
N GLY A 12 14.69 -4.14 0.41
CA GLY A 12 13.53 -3.27 0.27
C GLY A 12 13.45 -2.53 -1.06
N PHE A 13 14.58 -2.22 -1.72
CA PHE A 13 14.63 -1.30 -2.87
C PHE A 13 14.90 -1.99 -4.21
N ILE A 14 15.68 -3.08 -4.26
CA ILE A 14 15.95 -3.81 -5.51
C ILE A 14 14.64 -4.25 -6.21
N PRO A 15 13.63 -4.78 -5.50
CA PRO A 15 12.38 -5.17 -6.15
C PRO A 15 11.64 -3.99 -6.80
N PHE A 16 11.78 -2.78 -6.26
CA PHE A 16 11.22 -1.58 -6.89
C PHE A 16 12.03 -1.15 -8.12
N VAL A 17 13.36 -1.27 -8.09
CA VAL A 17 14.18 -1.03 -9.29
C VAL A 17 13.80 -2.03 -10.39
N ALA A 18 13.69 -3.32 -10.05
CA ALA A 18 13.25 -4.35 -10.98
C ALA A 18 11.84 -4.10 -11.52
N ALA A 19 10.90 -3.70 -10.65
CA ALA A 19 9.54 -3.34 -11.07
C ALA A 19 9.52 -2.12 -12.00
N TYR A 20 10.34 -1.09 -11.74
CA TYR A 20 10.42 0.09 -12.59
C TYR A 20 10.77 -0.28 -14.04
N PHE A 21 11.80 -1.11 -14.22
CA PHE A 21 12.21 -1.58 -15.55
C PHE A 21 11.22 -2.59 -16.14
N GLY A 22 10.73 -3.55 -15.34
CA GLY A 22 9.79 -4.58 -15.81
C GLY A 22 8.41 -4.04 -16.19
N LEU A 23 8.02 -2.86 -15.69
CA LEU A 23 6.79 -2.17 -16.06
C LEU A 23 6.97 -1.17 -17.21
N GLU A 24 8.19 -1.07 -17.76
CA GLU A 24 8.54 -0.18 -18.87
C GLU A 24 8.15 1.29 -18.64
N ILE A 25 8.31 1.77 -17.39
CA ILE A 25 7.90 3.12 -17.03
C ILE A 25 8.81 4.14 -17.71
N THR A 26 8.23 4.99 -18.56
CA THR A 26 9.00 6.02 -19.26
C THR A 26 9.15 7.30 -18.43
N THR A 27 10.26 8.01 -18.62
CA THR A 27 10.50 9.32 -18.02
C THR A 27 9.43 10.34 -18.41
N GLN A 28 8.91 10.26 -19.64
CA GLN A 28 7.86 11.15 -20.13
C GLN A 28 6.53 10.92 -19.41
N GLN A 29 6.12 9.66 -19.22
CA GLN A 29 4.93 9.32 -18.43
C GLN A 29 5.08 9.77 -16.98
N THR A 30 6.24 9.54 -16.38
CA THR A 30 6.54 9.98 -15.00
C THR A 30 6.36 11.49 -14.85
N LYS A 31 6.99 12.29 -15.71
CA LYS A 31 6.88 13.76 -15.67
C LYS A 31 5.44 14.25 -15.77
N LYS A 32 4.59 13.55 -16.52
CA LYS A 32 3.19 13.93 -16.74
C LYS A 32 2.27 13.53 -15.60
N LEU A 33 2.41 12.31 -15.08
CA LEU A 33 1.45 11.70 -14.15
C LEU A 33 1.81 11.95 -12.68
N LEU A 34 3.11 11.95 -12.37
CA LEU A 34 3.61 12.01 -11.00
C LEU A 34 3.15 13.26 -10.23
N PRO A 35 3.17 14.49 -10.79
CA PRO A 35 2.84 15.69 -10.01
C PRO A 35 1.42 15.65 -9.42
N SER A 36 0.42 15.26 -10.23
CA SER A 36 -0.96 15.14 -9.74
C SER A 36 -1.10 13.98 -8.74
N SER A 37 -0.48 12.83 -9.03
CA SER A 37 -0.48 11.69 -8.10
C SER A 37 0.14 12.05 -6.75
N LEU A 38 1.22 12.85 -6.73
CA LEU A 38 1.86 13.34 -5.51
C LEU A 38 0.95 14.21 -4.67
N VAL A 39 0.11 15.05 -5.28
CA VAL A 39 -0.86 15.87 -4.53
C VAL A 39 -1.86 14.98 -3.79
N TYR A 40 -2.48 14.01 -4.48
CA TYR A 40 -3.43 13.10 -3.84
C TYR A 40 -2.77 12.19 -2.81
N PHE A 41 -1.57 11.69 -3.10
CA PHE A 41 -0.77 10.91 -2.17
C PHE A 41 -0.47 11.71 -0.89
N SER A 42 -0.04 12.96 -1.03
CA SER A 42 0.32 13.82 0.10
C SER A 42 -0.89 14.17 0.94
N LEU A 43 -2.01 14.54 0.31
CA LEU A 43 -3.27 14.84 1.00
C LEU A 43 -3.76 13.63 1.80
N PHE A 44 -3.75 12.44 1.21
CA PHE A 44 -4.12 11.22 1.92
C PHE A 44 -3.13 10.88 3.03
N SER A 45 -1.83 11.04 2.80
CA SER A 45 -0.80 10.77 3.81
C SER A 45 -0.97 11.67 5.03
N ILE A 46 -1.26 12.97 4.82
CA ILE A 46 -1.55 13.93 5.90
C ILE A 46 -2.82 13.53 6.66
N PHE A 47 -3.91 13.23 5.93
CA PHE A 47 -5.15 12.75 6.52
C PHE A 47 -4.91 11.50 7.37
N LYS A 48 -4.25 10.49 6.81
CA LYS A 48 -3.92 9.23 7.48
C LYS A 48 -3.10 9.49 8.73
N LEU A 49 -2.04 10.29 8.66
CA LEU A 49 -1.20 10.63 9.83
C LEU A 49 -2.01 11.32 10.93
N PHE A 50 -2.88 12.27 10.58
CA PHE A 50 -3.72 12.96 11.55
C PHE A 50 -4.73 12.01 12.21
N THR A 51 -5.43 11.20 11.41
CA THR A 51 -6.43 10.26 11.92
C THR A 51 -5.80 9.15 12.77
N VAL A 52 -4.66 8.62 12.34
CA VAL A 52 -3.84 7.67 13.11
C VAL A 52 -3.42 8.31 14.44
N SER A 53 -2.89 9.54 14.43
CA SER A 53 -2.43 10.20 15.65
C SER A 53 -3.57 10.51 16.63
N ALA A 54 -4.73 10.90 16.14
CA ALA A 54 -5.88 11.23 16.97
C ALA A 54 -6.59 9.98 17.52
N LEU A 55 -6.82 8.96 16.69
CA LEU A 55 -7.62 7.79 17.07
C LEU A 55 -6.81 6.66 17.69
N LEU A 56 -5.60 6.36 17.18
CA LEU A 56 -4.87 5.19 17.68
C LEU A 56 -4.28 5.40 19.07
N THR A 57 -4.01 6.66 19.44
CA THR A 57 -3.59 7.02 20.81
C THR A 57 -4.66 6.64 21.83
N GLU A 58 -5.94 6.89 21.52
CA GLU A 58 -7.09 6.53 22.37
C GLU A 58 -7.37 5.02 22.38
N LEU A 59 -6.87 4.29 21.38
CA LEU A 59 -7.11 2.86 21.20
C LEU A 59 -5.91 1.99 21.63
N GLN A 60 -4.90 2.60 22.25
CA GLN A 60 -3.71 1.88 22.70
C GLN A 60 -4.11 0.77 23.70
N GLY A 61 -3.72 -0.47 23.40
CA GLY A 61 -4.09 -1.66 24.19
C GLY A 61 -5.37 -2.37 23.75
N HIS A 62 -6.16 -1.78 22.84
CA HIS A 62 -7.41 -2.33 22.31
C HIS A 62 -7.23 -2.95 20.91
N ASN A 63 -6.59 -4.13 20.84
CA ASN A 63 -6.17 -4.77 19.59
C ASN A 63 -7.25 -4.86 18.49
N ILE A 64 -8.49 -5.22 18.85
CA ILE A 64 -9.59 -5.38 17.86
C ILE A 64 -10.02 -4.02 17.30
N GLN A 65 -10.15 -3.01 18.17
CA GLN A 65 -10.51 -1.66 17.78
C GLN A 65 -9.41 -1.03 16.91
N THR A 66 -8.14 -1.19 17.30
CA THR A 66 -6.98 -0.79 16.50
C THR A 66 -6.98 -1.46 15.14
N PHE A 67 -7.29 -2.76 15.06
CA PHE A 67 -7.40 -3.48 13.81
C PHE A 67 -8.51 -2.91 12.90
N ILE A 68 -9.72 -2.73 13.43
CA ILE A 68 -10.88 -2.23 12.66
C ILE A 68 -10.62 -0.79 12.17
N VAL A 69 -10.12 0.08 13.05
CA VAL A 69 -9.82 1.48 12.69
C VAL A 69 -8.71 1.54 11.65
N THR A 70 -7.65 0.74 11.80
CA THR A 70 -6.57 0.65 10.80
C THR A 70 -7.11 0.15 9.46
N LEU A 71 -7.97 -0.87 9.46
CA LEU A 71 -8.62 -1.38 8.24
C LEU A 71 -9.38 -0.27 7.51
N VAL A 72 -10.24 0.46 8.24
CA VAL A 72 -11.06 1.53 7.67
C VAL A 72 -10.20 2.68 7.15
N ILE A 73 -9.28 3.21 7.95
CA ILE A 73 -8.42 4.34 7.55
C ILE A 73 -7.62 4.01 6.30
N ASN A 74 -7.02 2.82 6.25
CA ASN A 74 -6.20 2.42 5.10
C ASN A 74 -7.06 2.11 3.86
N SER A 75 -8.31 1.67 4.02
CA SER A 75 -9.21 1.50 2.87
C SER A 75 -9.49 2.81 2.12
N PHE A 76 -9.47 3.96 2.80
CA PHE A 76 -9.65 5.27 2.17
C PHE A 76 -8.50 5.66 1.22
N GLU A 77 -7.36 4.99 1.28
CA GLU A 77 -6.25 5.19 0.33
C GLU A 77 -6.72 4.97 -1.11
N PHE A 78 -7.64 4.01 -1.31
CA PHE A 78 -8.26 3.74 -2.59
C PHE A 78 -8.96 4.96 -3.19
N VAL A 79 -9.58 5.81 -2.36
CA VAL A 79 -10.31 7.01 -2.82
C VAL A 79 -9.36 8.03 -3.40
N ALA A 80 -8.26 8.30 -2.70
CA ALA A 80 -7.23 9.22 -3.15
C ALA A 80 -6.53 8.67 -4.40
N PHE A 81 -6.20 7.38 -4.40
CA PHE A 81 -5.59 6.69 -5.53
C PHE A 81 -6.47 6.75 -6.78
N ARG A 82 -7.76 6.43 -6.64
CA ARG A 82 -8.74 6.52 -7.72
C ARG A 82 -8.92 7.95 -8.23
N SER A 83 -8.94 8.93 -7.35
CA SER A 83 -9.03 10.35 -7.74
C SER A 83 -7.83 10.76 -8.60
N ALA A 84 -6.62 10.27 -8.29
CA ALA A 84 -5.45 10.50 -9.12
C ALA A 84 -5.59 9.89 -10.52
N TYR A 85 -6.21 8.70 -10.65
CA TYR A 85 -6.49 8.08 -11.95
C TYR A 85 -7.49 8.88 -12.78
N GLU A 86 -8.58 9.35 -12.15
CA GLU A 86 -9.63 10.12 -12.81
C GLU A 86 -9.10 11.47 -13.31
N THR A 87 -8.37 12.20 -12.46
CA THR A 87 -7.75 13.50 -12.80
C THR A 87 -6.73 13.36 -13.92
N ASN A 88 -5.90 12.31 -13.89
CA ASN A 88 -4.94 12.04 -14.96
C ASN A 88 -5.55 11.37 -16.21
N LYS A 89 -6.87 11.14 -16.22
CA LYS A 89 -7.61 10.49 -17.32
C LYS A 89 -6.99 9.14 -17.72
N VAL A 90 -6.53 8.35 -16.75
CA VAL A 90 -5.95 7.03 -16.98
C VAL A 90 -7.04 6.04 -17.35
N THR A 91 -6.89 5.38 -18.50
CA THR A 91 -7.88 4.42 -19.03
C THR A 91 -7.27 3.05 -19.35
N ASN A 92 -5.95 2.91 -19.36
CA ASN A 92 -5.27 1.67 -19.67
C ASN A 92 -4.26 1.31 -18.57
N ALA A 93 -3.86 0.03 -18.55
CA ALA A 93 -2.94 -0.48 -17.54
C ALA A 93 -1.55 0.15 -17.65
N GLU A 94 -1.03 0.38 -18.86
CA GLU A 94 0.30 0.97 -19.08
C GLU A 94 0.46 2.33 -18.38
N LYS A 95 -0.51 3.25 -18.55
CA LYS A 95 -0.47 4.54 -17.85
C LYS A 95 -0.71 4.37 -16.35
N GLY A 96 -1.55 3.42 -15.96
CA GLY A 96 -1.81 3.08 -14.57
C GLY A 96 -0.57 2.59 -13.82
N ASN A 97 0.29 1.81 -14.49
CA ASN A 97 1.51 1.26 -13.92
C ASN A 97 2.41 2.35 -13.34
N THR A 98 2.52 3.50 -14.01
CA THR A 98 3.32 4.64 -13.53
C THR A 98 2.78 5.17 -12.20
N ILE A 99 1.46 5.36 -12.08
CA ILE A 99 0.84 5.86 -10.84
C ILE A 99 0.97 4.81 -9.73
N ALA A 100 0.64 3.54 -10.02
CA ALA A 100 0.72 2.45 -9.06
C ALA A 100 2.13 2.25 -8.53
N PHE A 101 3.13 2.26 -9.42
CA PHE A 101 4.53 2.15 -9.06
C PHE A 101 4.99 3.28 -8.15
N TRP A 102 4.79 4.53 -8.55
CA TRP A 102 5.28 5.67 -7.76
C TRP A 102 4.56 5.78 -6.41
N TRP A 103 3.28 5.44 -6.36
CA TRP A 103 2.54 5.38 -5.11
C TRP A 103 3.10 4.31 -4.18
N ALA A 104 3.35 3.10 -4.70
CA ALA A 104 3.94 2.01 -3.92
C ALA A 104 5.35 2.36 -3.44
N PHE A 105 6.16 2.93 -4.33
CA PHE A 105 7.54 3.34 -4.05
C PHE A 105 7.58 4.39 -2.95
N LEU A 106 6.76 5.44 -3.03
CA LEU A 106 6.70 6.48 -2.01
C LEU A 106 6.20 5.95 -0.67
N SER A 107 5.16 5.10 -0.68
CA SER A 107 4.68 4.44 0.53
C SER A 107 5.77 3.60 1.19
N ALA A 108 6.49 2.79 0.41
CA ALA A 108 7.59 1.98 0.90
C ALA A 108 8.74 2.87 1.43
N PHE A 109 9.17 3.86 0.65
CA PHE A 109 10.30 4.73 0.98
C PHE A 109 10.07 5.55 2.24
N LEU A 110 8.91 6.20 2.39
CA LEU A 110 8.58 6.99 3.58
C LEU A 110 8.49 6.10 4.83
N THR A 111 7.83 4.95 4.71
CA THR A 111 7.68 3.97 5.80
C THR A 111 9.04 3.42 6.24
N THR A 112 9.93 3.17 5.28
CA THR A 112 11.31 2.71 5.49
C THR A 112 12.16 3.77 6.23
N ILE A 113 12.08 5.04 5.80
CA ILE A 113 12.79 6.14 6.45
C ILE A 113 12.30 6.35 7.88
N LEU A 114 10.99 6.37 8.10
CA LEU A 114 10.41 6.60 9.42
C LEU A 114 10.82 5.49 10.41
N SER A 115 10.77 4.23 9.98
CA SER A 115 11.24 3.11 10.81
C SER A 115 12.73 3.16 11.09
N PHE A 116 13.54 3.56 10.11
CA PHE A 116 14.97 3.75 10.32
C PHE A 116 15.24 4.84 11.36
N ILE A 117 14.59 6.00 11.25
CA ILE A 117 14.73 7.09 12.22
C ILE A 117 14.31 6.62 13.62
N SER A 118 13.17 5.93 13.74
CA SER A 118 12.64 5.40 15.00
C SER A 118 13.60 4.41 15.68
N ASN A 119 14.24 3.53 14.91
CA ASN A 119 15.08 2.45 15.43
C ASN A 119 16.58 2.79 15.48
N SER A 120 16.98 3.97 14.99
CA SER A 120 18.37 4.43 14.98
C SER A 120 19.02 4.57 16.36
N ARG A 121 18.25 4.48 17.46
CA ARG A 121 18.72 4.63 18.84
C ARG A 121 18.96 3.31 19.59
N THR A 122 18.43 2.19 19.11
CA THR A 122 18.46 0.87 19.80
C THR A 122 18.97 -0.19 18.83
N TYR A 123 20.30 -0.35 18.78
CA TYR A 123 20.99 -1.05 17.69
C TYR A 123 21.28 -2.53 17.99
N GLU A 124 20.26 -3.37 17.85
CA GLU A 124 20.44 -4.77 17.47
C GLU A 124 19.54 -5.05 16.26
N MET A 125 20.15 -5.42 15.12
CA MET A 125 19.39 -5.82 13.93
C MET A 125 18.79 -7.20 14.18
N GLU A 126 17.64 -7.20 14.84
CA GLU A 126 16.84 -8.38 15.00
C GLU A 126 16.26 -8.85 13.65
N PRO A 127 15.95 -10.16 13.50
CA PRO A 127 15.31 -10.73 12.32
C PRO A 127 14.06 -9.99 11.83
N HIS A 128 13.35 -9.29 12.72
CA HIS A 128 12.17 -8.50 12.39
C HIS A 128 12.47 -7.34 11.42
N HIS A 129 13.71 -6.83 11.36
CA HIS A 129 14.08 -5.79 10.40
C HIS A 129 14.13 -6.30 8.95
N ILE A 130 14.54 -7.56 8.77
CA ILE A 130 14.57 -8.20 7.46
C ILE A 130 13.14 -8.53 7.02
N SER A 131 12.31 -9.07 7.92
CA SER A 131 10.88 -9.29 7.61
C SER A 131 10.17 -7.98 7.27
N TYR A 132 10.50 -6.89 7.97
CA TYR A 132 9.97 -5.56 7.67
C TYR A 132 10.40 -5.04 6.29
N ALA A 133 11.68 -5.19 5.93
CA ALA A 133 12.17 -4.81 4.60
C ALA A 133 11.41 -5.55 3.50
N VAL A 134 11.23 -6.86 3.66
CA VAL A 134 10.46 -7.70 2.74
C VAL A 134 8.98 -7.30 2.75
N SER A 135 8.43 -6.91 3.89
CA SER A 135 7.02 -6.51 4.02
C SER A 135 6.69 -5.23 3.28
N THR A 136 7.67 -4.42 2.90
CA THR A 136 7.47 -3.28 1.99
C THR A 136 7.00 -3.69 0.58
N LEU A 137 7.26 -4.93 0.16
CA LEU A 137 6.76 -5.46 -1.12
C LEU A 137 5.24 -5.53 -1.19
N SER A 138 4.57 -5.61 -0.04
CA SER A 138 3.11 -5.53 0.04
C SER A 138 2.55 -4.29 -0.64
N TYR A 139 3.28 -3.15 -0.64
CA TYR A 139 2.83 -1.93 -1.30
C TYR A 139 2.72 -2.08 -2.81
N LEU A 140 3.62 -2.82 -3.46
CA LEU A 140 3.51 -3.10 -4.90
C LEU A 140 2.24 -3.90 -5.18
N PHE A 141 2.06 -5.03 -4.49
CA PHE A 141 0.87 -5.86 -4.66
C PHE A 141 -0.42 -5.07 -4.41
N LEU A 142 -0.46 -4.28 -3.34
CA LEU A 142 -1.62 -3.48 -2.97
C LEU A 142 -1.96 -2.42 -4.02
N MET A 143 -0.96 -1.66 -4.51
CA MET A 143 -1.20 -0.62 -5.52
C MET A 143 -1.59 -1.21 -6.87
N PHE A 144 -1.05 -2.37 -7.25
CA PHE A 144 -1.52 -3.08 -8.44
C PHE A 144 -2.93 -3.67 -8.24
N ALA A 145 -3.29 -4.09 -7.03
CA ALA A 145 -4.64 -4.50 -6.71
C ALA A 145 -5.63 -3.35 -6.87
N MET A 146 -5.28 -2.17 -6.34
CA MET A 146 -6.03 -0.94 -6.52
C MET A 146 -6.15 -0.56 -8.00
N GLN A 147 -5.07 -0.61 -8.77
CA GLN A 147 -5.08 -0.34 -10.21
C GLN A 147 -6.07 -1.25 -10.96
N ASN A 148 -5.95 -2.57 -10.78
CA ASN A 148 -6.83 -3.53 -11.45
C ASN A 148 -8.30 -3.25 -11.11
N PHE A 149 -8.56 -2.94 -9.83
CA PHE A 149 -9.90 -2.64 -9.37
C PHE A 149 -10.43 -1.30 -9.91
N VAL A 150 -9.63 -0.23 -9.92
CA VAL A 150 -10.00 1.06 -10.54
C VAL A 150 -10.35 0.86 -12.01
N LEU A 151 -9.54 0.12 -12.76
CA LEU A 151 -9.79 -0.16 -14.19
C LEU A 151 -11.05 -1.03 -14.39
N SER A 152 -11.43 -1.85 -13.40
CA SER A 152 -12.68 -2.61 -13.40
C SER A 152 -13.92 -1.76 -13.15
N ILE A 153 -13.80 -0.54 -12.61
CA ILE A 153 -14.95 0.34 -12.35
C ILE A 153 -15.24 1.24 -13.58
N LYS A 154 -16.50 1.63 -13.80
CA LYS A 154 -16.83 2.61 -14.85
C LYS A 154 -16.40 4.02 -14.38
N LYS A 155 -15.85 4.82 -15.30
CA LYS A 155 -15.19 6.12 -15.05
C LYS A 155 -16.01 7.16 -14.25
N PHE A 156 -17.33 7.01 -14.17
CA PHE A 156 -18.23 7.95 -13.50
C PHE A 156 -19.01 7.35 -12.32
N THR A 157 -18.76 6.08 -11.97
CA THR A 157 -19.46 5.42 -10.87
C THR A 157 -18.98 5.97 -9.54
N LYS A 158 -19.81 6.70 -8.81
CA LYS A 158 -19.44 7.18 -7.46
C LYS A 158 -19.23 6.00 -6.52
N ILE A 159 -18.43 6.17 -5.46
CA ILE A 159 -18.10 5.06 -4.52
C ILE A 159 -19.36 4.43 -3.91
N HIS A 160 -20.37 5.24 -3.55
CA HIS A 160 -21.64 4.72 -3.01
C HIS A 160 -22.49 3.96 -4.03
N GLN A 161 -22.15 4.03 -5.31
CA GLN A 161 -22.81 3.29 -6.39
C GLN A 161 -22.09 1.98 -6.72
N LEU A 162 -20.97 1.67 -6.04
CA LEU A 162 -20.34 0.37 -6.11
C LEU A 162 -21.25 -0.69 -5.50
N THR A 163 -21.21 -1.91 -6.05
CA THR A 163 -21.93 -3.05 -5.48
C THR A 163 -21.39 -3.38 -4.09
N ALA A 164 -22.17 -4.09 -3.26
CA ALA A 164 -21.72 -4.51 -1.93
C ALA A 164 -20.40 -5.30 -1.98
N SER A 165 -20.21 -6.17 -2.98
CA SER A 165 -18.96 -6.91 -3.19
C SER A 165 -17.77 -5.99 -3.51
N GLN A 166 -18.00 -4.94 -4.32
CA GLN A 166 -17.01 -3.93 -4.64
C GLN A 166 -16.65 -3.06 -3.43
N GLN A 167 -17.64 -2.65 -2.64
CA GLN A 167 -17.41 -1.89 -1.39
C GLN A 167 -16.64 -2.73 -0.35
N LEU A 168 -16.99 -4.01 -0.22
CA LEU A 168 -16.24 -4.95 0.62
C LEU A 168 -14.81 -5.10 0.12
N PHE A 169 -14.58 -5.22 -1.19
CA PHE A 169 -13.22 -5.26 -1.73
C PHE A 169 -12.43 -3.99 -1.40
N VAL A 170 -13.05 -2.80 -1.51
CA VAL A 170 -12.42 -1.54 -1.09
C VAL A 170 -12.02 -1.58 0.39
N LEU A 171 -12.91 -2.04 1.26
CA LEU A 171 -12.61 -2.19 2.68
C LEU A 171 -11.42 -3.14 2.91
N LEU A 172 -11.41 -4.29 2.21
CA LEU A 172 -10.35 -5.29 2.31
C LEU A 172 -8.99 -4.80 1.82
N LEU A 173 -8.91 -3.76 0.98
CA LEU A 173 -7.64 -3.13 0.63
C LEU A 173 -6.90 -2.56 1.84
N GLY A 174 -7.59 -2.25 2.95
CA GLY A 174 -6.96 -1.85 4.21
C GLY A 174 -6.40 -3.02 5.04
N LEU A 175 -6.70 -4.27 4.68
CA LEU A 175 -6.40 -5.46 5.48
C LEU A 175 -4.90 -5.68 5.73
N PRO A 176 -4.00 -5.51 4.74
CA PRO A 176 -2.56 -5.68 4.97
C PRO A 176 -2.03 -4.79 6.10
N SER A 177 -2.46 -3.52 6.14
CA SER A 177 -2.08 -2.58 7.20
C SER A 177 -2.69 -2.94 8.54
N ALA A 178 -3.95 -3.41 8.56
CA ALA A 178 -4.62 -3.83 9.78
C ALA A 178 -3.93 -5.05 10.42
N LEU A 179 -3.52 -6.03 9.62
CA LEU A 179 -2.76 -7.19 10.09
C LEU A 179 -1.40 -6.78 10.68
N ALA A 180 -0.73 -5.81 10.07
CA ALA A 180 0.53 -5.26 10.56
C ALA A 180 0.39 -4.46 11.88
N SER A 181 -0.82 -3.99 12.22
CA SER A 181 -1.07 -3.26 13.47
C SER A 181 -1.33 -4.15 14.70
N ILE A 182 -1.38 -5.47 14.52
CA ILE A 182 -1.62 -6.41 15.63
C ILE A 182 -0.31 -6.58 16.41
N GLU A 183 -0.30 -6.11 17.66
CA GLU A 183 0.82 -6.36 18.56
C GLU A 183 0.94 -7.87 18.88
N PRO A 184 2.10 -8.50 18.62
CA PRO A 184 2.34 -9.88 18.99
C PRO A 184 2.53 -9.96 20.52
N LYS A 185 1.44 -10.14 21.26
CA LYS A 185 1.45 -10.35 22.72
C LYS A 185 1.97 -11.75 23.08
N GLY A 186 3.23 -12.05 22.74
CA GLY A 186 3.92 -13.31 23.06
C GLY A 186 3.39 -14.59 22.39
N LEU A 187 2.23 -14.50 21.72
CA LEU A 187 1.57 -15.64 21.06
C LEU A 187 2.23 -16.05 19.73
N PHE A 188 2.89 -15.12 19.04
CA PHE A 188 3.49 -15.35 17.73
C PHE A 188 4.82 -14.61 17.59
N PRO A 189 5.77 -15.13 16.79
CA PRO A 189 7.00 -14.41 16.46
C PRO A 189 6.72 -13.05 15.82
N SER A 190 7.60 -12.07 16.06
CA SER A 190 7.48 -10.68 15.59
C SER A 190 7.42 -10.53 14.06
N PHE A 191 7.87 -11.53 13.29
CA PHE A 191 7.80 -11.53 11.83
C PHE A 191 6.43 -11.98 11.25
N VAL A 192 5.54 -12.54 12.06
CA VAL A 192 4.25 -13.08 11.56
C VAL A 192 3.35 -11.98 10.98
N PRO A 193 3.17 -10.81 11.62
CA PRO A 193 2.41 -9.70 11.03
C PRO A 193 2.95 -9.25 9.67
N ASP A 194 4.28 -9.23 9.49
CA ASP A 194 4.93 -8.91 8.21
C ASP A 194 4.58 -9.91 7.10
N LEU A 195 4.60 -11.21 7.41
CA LEU A 195 4.22 -12.26 6.45
C LEU A 195 2.73 -12.17 6.10
N LEU A 196 1.87 -11.93 7.08
CA LEU A 196 0.43 -11.76 6.86
C LEU A 196 0.13 -10.52 6.00
N LYS A 197 0.86 -9.42 6.21
CA LYS A 197 0.78 -8.21 5.39
C LYS A 197 1.11 -8.49 3.92
N ILE A 198 2.19 -9.22 3.64
CA ILE A 198 2.55 -9.59 2.27
C ILE A 198 1.52 -10.55 1.67
N GLY A 199 1.18 -11.62 2.40
CA GLY A 199 0.26 -12.65 1.92
C GLY A 199 -1.12 -12.10 1.59
N SER A 200 -1.68 -11.26 2.46
CA SER A 200 -2.96 -10.57 2.22
C SER A 200 -2.89 -9.62 1.02
N ALA A 201 -1.82 -8.83 0.88
CA ALA A 201 -1.66 -7.95 -0.29
C ALA A 201 -1.55 -8.73 -1.60
N ALA A 202 -0.78 -9.82 -1.60
CA ALA A 202 -0.64 -10.71 -2.75
C ALA A 202 -1.98 -11.38 -3.13
N LEU A 203 -2.75 -11.84 -2.14
CA LEU A 203 -4.09 -12.39 -2.37
C LEU A 203 -5.04 -11.35 -2.98
N LEU A 204 -5.05 -10.12 -2.45
CA LEU A 204 -5.85 -9.03 -3.00
C LEU A 204 -5.47 -8.71 -4.44
N TRP A 205 -4.17 -8.75 -4.76
CA TRP A 205 -3.70 -8.58 -6.14
C TRP A 205 -4.19 -9.70 -7.06
N VAL A 206 -4.11 -10.97 -6.63
CA VAL A 206 -4.63 -12.10 -7.42
C VAL A 206 -6.14 -11.96 -7.65
N VAL A 207 -6.91 -11.68 -6.60
CA VAL A 207 -8.37 -11.49 -6.70
C VAL A 207 -8.69 -10.31 -7.62
N SER A 208 -7.95 -9.20 -7.53
CA SER A 208 -8.17 -8.03 -8.39
C SER A 208 -7.96 -8.32 -9.87
N LYS A 209 -7.03 -9.24 -10.22
CA LYS A 209 -6.83 -9.67 -11.61
C LYS A 209 -8.06 -10.39 -12.13
N THR A 210 -8.65 -11.28 -11.33
CA THR A 210 -9.89 -11.97 -11.70
C THR A 210 -11.04 -10.98 -11.91
N ILE A 211 -11.19 -10.00 -11.01
CA ILE A 211 -12.22 -8.95 -11.15
C ILE A 211 -12.04 -8.15 -12.44
N ARG A 212 -10.79 -7.82 -12.80
CA ARG A 212 -10.48 -7.09 -14.03
C ARG A 212 -10.79 -7.92 -15.28
N ASN A 213 -10.35 -9.18 -15.32
CA ASN A 213 -10.53 -10.04 -16.50
C ASN A 213 -12.01 -10.30 -16.80
N GLN A 214 -12.84 -10.50 -15.77
CA GLN A 214 -14.30 -10.65 -15.94
C GLN A 214 -14.97 -9.46 -16.63
N LYS A 215 -14.38 -8.27 -16.57
CA LYS A 215 -14.90 -7.09 -17.28
C LYS A 215 -14.39 -7.00 -18.72
N GLU A 216 -13.17 -7.46 -19.00
CA GLU A 216 -12.65 -7.46 -20.37
C GLU A 216 -13.42 -8.46 -21.27
N GLU A 217 -14.09 -9.45 -20.66
CA GLU A 217 -14.93 -10.46 -21.33
C GLU A 217 -16.41 -10.05 -21.54
N ASN A 218 -16.90 -8.99 -20.89
CA ASN A 218 -18.31 -8.53 -20.93
C ASN A 218 -18.46 -7.14 -21.57
#